data_AF-A0A530EBZ0-F1
#
_entry.id   AF-A0A530EBZ0-F1
#
_cell.length_a   1.000
_cell.length_b   1.000
_cell.length_c   1.000
_cell.angle_alpha   90.00
_cell.angle_beta   90.00
_cell.angle_gamma   90.00
#
_symmetry.space_group_name_H-M   'P 1'
#
loop_
_entity.id
_entity.type
_entity.pdbx_description
1 polymer ?
#
loop_
_entity_poly.entity_id
_entity_poly.type
_entity_poly.pdbx_seq_one_letter_code
_entity_poly.pdbx_strand_id
1 'polypeptide(L)'
;MPLVATGALTLTDVNDGLNARLTQDSFVVSTEADGSAGDYSLAVTTLSVLMGGVDTTSSWVVSAAPSAGVSGALVGSTYSVTNLLGDSGYVDLTASRAGYSPVVSRFSISKAKRGQAGGTLKLIASAPGFTFRDNVADPISQTLVITAVRTNTIDPVFFYASNGMTVRTDADEWSLTNYVVGLPGMGQGDTCYIDLDEFGDADELFITATCGDLTDVYNIQRVALAMSGERGTVQVAAAIPGSVWTDAEAVEAILIAYNVTPRSGDVVTLYNSTAGFSQTRVLNSSGVWHQLAAFFGGDVLVNGTISGTKLAASNVITQTAQIGDALITDAKIADLSAAKLIAGTTMSGEILINGAYRIDNPAAGVNAGSVKINPGQILVSGATTLADWRNPGDLTTINGNQLGTGTVRAEAAVFGQRGIQVDDFEFDYNSPSTNNVSWTAGTIRYIGDDGNIVTRSVAAGSAAWTSNTVFICYQKNATVLTATTNAATAFGDDFVILAAYKGDNHLVTDYGRTIIDGGRLKTGTVIADQARLNSIDSDAIQAGAVKAVHLEATSVTADKLAAGAVTAEKLDVTDLSAISADLGTVTAGLLQSPDGKFIIDLTNGFIEILN
;
A
#
# COMPACT_ATOMS: atom_id res chain seq x y z
N MET A 1 -14.24 -29.50 40.28
CA MET A 1 -12.81 -29.90 40.21
C MET A 1 -12.50 -30.96 41.27
N PRO A 2 -11.64 -31.95 41.00
CA PRO A 2 -11.17 -32.90 42.01
C PRO A 2 -10.34 -32.15 43.06
N LEU A 3 -10.30 -32.68 44.29
CA LEU A 3 -9.60 -32.11 45.42
C LEU A 3 -8.08 -32.05 45.12
N VAL A 4 -7.51 -30.84 45.06
CA VAL A 4 -6.06 -30.63 44.92
C VAL A 4 -5.50 -30.16 46.27
N ALA A 5 -4.45 -30.84 46.75
CA ALA A 5 -3.81 -30.58 48.04
C ALA A 5 -3.12 -29.20 48.09
N THR A 6 -3.07 -28.62 49.29
CA THR A 6 -2.53 -27.28 49.57
C THR A 6 -1.04 -27.21 49.22
N GLY A 7 -0.70 -26.37 48.23
CA GLY A 7 0.68 -26.16 47.76
C GLY A 7 0.92 -26.38 46.25
N ALA A 8 -0.08 -26.82 45.48
CA ALA A 8 0.02 -26.91 44.03
C ALA A 8 -0.45 -25.62 43.33
N LEU A 9 0.32 -25.14 42.35
CA LEU A 9 -0.07 -24.06 41.44
C LEU A 9 -1.21 -24.55 40.53
N THR A 10 -2.41 -23.98 40.68
CA THR A 10 -3.52 -24.21 39.75
C THR A 10 -3.33 -23.32 38.52
N LEU A 11 -2.73 -23.86 37.46
CA LEU A 11 -2.77 -23.26 36.14
C LEU A 11 -4.14 -23.58 35.54
N THR A 12 -5.03 -22.59 35.43
CA THR A 12 -6.23 -22.70 34.59
C THR A 12 -5.81 -22.35 33.17
N ASP A 13 -5.90 -23.30 32.24
CA ASP A 13 -5.71 -23.02 30.82
C ASP A 13 -6.93 -22.20 30.30
N VAL A 14 -6.74 -21.40 29.25
CA VAL A 14 -7.83 -20.70 28.55
C VAL A 14 -8.86 -21.71 28.02
N ASN A 15 -8.44 -22.96 27.78
CA ASN A 15 -9.28 -24.10 27.45
C ASN A 15 -9.90 -24.83 28.66
N ASP A 16 -9.92 -24.25 29.87
CA ASP A 16 -10.64 -24.82 31.03
C ASP A 16 -11.79 -23.93 31.53
N GLY A 17 -12.13 -22.88 30.79
CA GLY A 17 -13.19 -21.93 31.15
C GLY A 17 -14.59 -22.56 31.14
N LEU A 18 -15.25 -22.59 32.30
CA LEU A 18 -16.67 -22.92 32.42
C LEU A 18 -17.51 -21.75 31.90
N ASN A 19 -18.29 -21.96 30.84
CA ASN A 19 -19.12 -20.93 30.21
C ASN A 19 -20.55 -21.43 30.01
N ALA A 20 -21.52 -20.60 30.37
CA ALA A 20 -22.95 -20.86 30.16
C ALA A 20 -23.50 -19.87 29.13
N ARG A 21 -24.07 -20.40 28.04
CA ARG A 21 -24.59 -19.61 26.93
C ARG A 21 -26.04 -19.98 26.64
N LEU A 22 -26.87 -18.97 26.39
CA LEU A 22 -28.22 -19.15 25.86
C LEU A 22 -28.23 -19.04 24.34
N THR A 23 -29.17 -19.70 23.67
CA THR A 23 -29.39 -19.50 22.22
C THR A 23 -29.94 -18.10 21.91
N GLN A 24 -30.68 -17.51 22.87
CA GLN A 24 -31.04 -16.11 22.86
C GLN A 24 -31.15 -15.58 24.31
N ASP A 25 -30.57 -14.39 24.55
CA ASP A 25 -30.58 -13.74 25.86
C ASP A 25 -31.79 -12.82 26.05
N SER A 26 -32.48 -12.45 24.97
CA SER A 26 -33.71 -11.66 25.04
C SER A 26 -34.66 -11.89 23.87
N PHE A 27 -35.96 -11.71 24.10
CA PHE A 27 -36.99 -11.77 23.06
C PHE A 27 -38.06 -10.67 23.25
N VAL A 28 -38.46 -10.04 22.15
CA VAL A 28 -39.51 -9.01 22.14
C VAL A 28 -40.76 -9.59 21.51
N VAL A 29 -41.84 -9.58 22.27
CA VAL A 29 -43.15 -10.10 21.87
C VAL A 29 -43.96 -8.95 21.29
N SER A 30 -44.35 -9.04 20.03
CA SER A 30 -45.27 -8.07 19.42
C SER A 30 -46.68 -8.31 19.96
N THR A 31 -47.37 -7.24 20.36
CA THR A 31 -48.70 -7.28 20.97
C THR A 31 -49.61 -6.19 20.40
N GLU A 32 -50.92 -6.34 20.59
CA GLU A 32 -51.88 -5.27 20.27
C GLU A 32 -51.69 -4.05 21.18
N ALA A 33 -52.41 -2.96 20.88
CA ALA A 33 -52.24 -1.68 21.59
C ALA A 33 -52.51 -1.76 23.11
N ASP A 34 -53.33 -2.73 23.54
CA ASP A 34 -53.62 -3.01 24.95
C ASP A 34 -52.65 -4.02 25.59
N GLY A 35 -51.69 -4.58 24.83
CA GLY A 35 -50.75 -5.60 25.29
C GLY A 35 -51.27 -7.04 25.22
N SER A 36 -52.41 -7.27 24.57
CA SER A 36 -52.98 -8.60 24.31
C SER A 36 -52.43 -9.25 23.02
N ALA A 37 -52.86 -10.49 22.75
CA ALA A 37 -52.55 -11.26 21.53
C ALA A 37 -51.05 -11.38 21.18
N GLY A 38 -50.18 -11.49 22.20
CA GLY A 38 -48.75 -11.69 21.99
C GLY A 38 -48.40 -13.03 21.35
N ASP A 39 -47.54 -13.02 20.33
CA ASP A 39 -46.98 -14.23 19.74
C ASP A 39 -45.69 -14.65 20.45
N TYR A 40 -45.76 -15.75 21.20
CA TYR A 40 -44.64 -16.32 21.95
C TYR A 40 -44.00 -17.53 21.25
N SER A 41 -44.40 -17.87 20.03
CA SER A 41 -43.95 -19.07 19.32
C SER A 41 -42.43 -19.17 19.18
N LEU A 42 -41.72 -18.04 19.15
CA LEU A 42 -40.27 -17.93 19.06
C LEU A 42 -39.59 -17.47 20.37
N ALA A 43 -40.35 -17.32 21.46
CA ALA A 43 -39.84 -16.95 22.78
C ALA A 43 -39.23 -18.18 23.50
N VAL A 44 -38.26 -18.83 22.86
CA VAL A 44 -37.62 -20.07 23.30
C VAL A 44 -36.11 -19.90 23.43
N THR A 45 -35.51 -20.40 24.50
CA THR A 45 -34.05 -20.35 24.66
C THR A 45 -33.49 -21.66 25.19
N THR A 46 -32.31 -22.06 24.74
CA THR A 46 -31.63 -23.27 25.20
C THR A 46 -30.34 -22.89 25.90
N LEU A 47 -30.15 -23.37 27.14
CA LEU A 47 -28.90 -23.25 27.87
C LEU A 47 -27.91 -24.34 27.44
N SER A 48 -26.72 -23.93 27.05
CA SER A 48 -25.56 -24.81 26.83
C SER A 48 -24.43 -24.46 27.80
N VAL A 49 -23.87 -25.47 28.46
CA VAL A 49 -22.72 -25.35 29.36
C VAL A 49 -21.48 -25.94 28.69
N LEU A 50 -20.54 -25.07 28.35
CA LEU A 50 -19.28 -25.44 27.75
C LEU A 50 -18.17 -25.49 28.80
N MET A 51 -17.32 -26.51 28.71
CA MET A 51 -16.08 -26.61 29.47
C MET A 51 -14.97 -26.85 28.47
N GLY A 52 -14.06 -25.88 28.34
CA GLY A 52 -12.95 -25.98 27.38
C GLY A 52 -13.36 -26.08 25.93
N GLY A 53 -14.46 -25.41 25.56
CA GLY A 53 -15.01 -25.42 24.21
C GLY A 53 -15.82 -26.68 23.85
N VAL A 54 -15.90 -27.67 24.74
CA VAL A 54 -16.75 -28.86 24.56
C VAL A 54 -18.09 -28.63 25.26
N ASP A 55 -19.19 -28.93 24.56
CA ASP A 55 -20.53 -28.91 25.17
C ASP A 55 -20.67 -30.08 26.16
N THR A 56 -20.81 -29.73 27.44
CA THR A 56 -20.95 -30.69 28.54
C THR A 56 -22.35 -30.68 29.15
N THR A 57 -23.33 -30.01 28.53
CA THR A 57 -24.65 -29.70 29.10
C THR A 57 -25.37 -30.92 29.66
N SER A 58 -25.23 -32.10 29.04
CA SER A 58 -25.83 -33.36 29.51
C SER A 58 -25.33 -33.82 30.89
N SER A 59 -24.18 -33.31 31.35
CA SER A 59 -23.62 -33.57 32.67
C SER A 59 -24.10 -32.58 33.74
N TRP A 60 -24.96 -31.62 33.38
CA TRP A 60 -25.49 -30.59 34.27
C TRP A 60 -27.01 -30.73 34.41
N VAL A 61 -27.51 -30.44 35.59
CA VAL A 61 -28.96 -30.34 35.85
C VAL A 61 -29.37 -28.90 35.62
N VAL A 62 -30.23 -28.66 34.63
CA VAL A 62 -30.77 -27.33 34.33
C VAL A 62 -32.10 -27.14 35.03
N SER A 63 -32.28 -25.99 35.65
CA SER A 63 -33.53 -25.53 36.26
C SER A 63 -33.85 -24.12 35.77
N ALA A 64 -35.13 -23.75 35.74
CA ALA A 64 -35.58 -22.44 35.29
C ALA A 64 -36.43 -21.76 36.36
N ALA A 65 -36.12 -20.49 36.64
CA ALA A 65 -36.86 -19.64 37.56
C ALA A 65 -37.46 -18.44 36.81
N PRO A 66 -38.72 -18.53 36.32
CA PRO A 66 -39.38 -17.40 35.70
C PRO A 66 -39.73 -16.32 36.74
N SER A 67 -39.62 -15.06 36.35
CA SER A 67 -40.08 -13.90 37.13
C SER A 67 -41.60 -13.88 37.20
N ALA A 68 -42.15 -13.11 38.15
CA ALA A 68 -43.60 -12.93 38.28
C ALA A 68 -44.25 -12.51 36.94
N GLY A 69 -45.33 -13.19 36.57
CA GLY A 69 -46.08 -12.91 35.34
C GLY A 69 -45.54 -13.59 34.08
N VAL A 70 -44.37 -14.25 34.12
CA VAL A 70 -43.88 -15.10 33.02
C VAL A 70 -44.37 -16.54 33.24
N SER A 71 -44.98 -17.13 32.22
CA SER A 71 -45.35 -18.56 32.19
C SER A 71 -44.63 -19.26 31.05
N GLY A 72 -44.22 -20.51 31.27
CA GLY A 72 -43.47 -21.30 30.30
C GLY A 72 -43.10 -22.67 30.84
N ALA A 73 -42.39 -23.47 30.04
CA ALA A 73 -41.97 -24.81 30.41
C ALA A 73 -40.49 -25.06 30.05
N LEU A 74 -39.77 -25.76 30.94
CA LEU A 74 -38.43 -26.28 30.70
C LEU A 74 -38.51 -27.73 30.21
N VAL A 75 -37.90 -28.04 29.07
CA VAL A 75 -37.72 -29.40 28.56
C VAL A 75 -36.24 -29.60 28.25
N GLY A 76 -35.57 -30.51 28.97
CA GLY A 76 -34.11 -30.65 28.91
C GLY A 76 -33.42 -29.38 29.40
N SER A 77 -32.70 -28.70 28.50
CA SER A 77 -32.10 -27.38 28.75
C SER A 77 -32.78 -26.24 28.00
N THR A 78 -33.92 -26.49 27.36
CA THR A 78 -34.68 -25.52 26.57
C THR A 78 -35.89 -25.01 27.32
N TYR A 79 -35.99 -23.71 27.53
CA TYR A 79 -37.16 -23.05 28.12
C TYR A 79 -37.97 -22.33 27.05
N SER A 80 -39.25 -22.67 26.94
CA SER A 80 -40.21 -22.02 26.03
C SER A 80 -41.22 -21.21 26.84
N VAL A 81 -41.33 -19.92 26.55
CA VAL A 81 -42.29 -19.01 27.20
C VAL A 81 -43.61 -19.10 26.47
N THR A 82 -44.68 -19.18 27.23
CA THR A 82 -46.05 -19.31 26.72
C THR A 82 -46.91 -18.09 27.03
N ASN A 83 -46.54 -17.28 28.03
CA ASN A 83 -47.25 -16.05 28.34
C ASN A 83 -46.39 -15.06 29.16
N LEU A 84 -46.69 -13.78 29.03
CA LEU A 84 -46.21 -12.68 29.87
C LEU A 84 -47.37 -11.74 30.21
N LEU A 85 -47.72 -11.62 31.50
CA LEU A 85 -48.82 -10.75 31.96
C LEU A 85 -48.42 -9.27 31.97
N GLY A 86 -47.20 -8.95 32.43
CA GLY A 86 -46.66 -7.58 32.44
C GLY A 86 -46.07 -7.15 31.08
N ASP A 87 -45.36 -6.02 31.07
CA ASP A 87 -44.68 -5.52 29.86
C ASP A 87 -43.23 -6.00 29.76
N SER A 88 -42.69 -6.54 30.86
CA SER A 88 -41.35 -7.14 30.93
C SER A 88 -41.32 -8.28 31.94
N GLY A 89 -40.49 -9.29 31.68
CA GLY A 89 -40.18 -10.38 32.60
C GLY A 89 -38.88 -11.04 32.21
N TYR A 90 -38.42 -12.00 33.01
CA TYR A 90 -37.21 -12.76 32.71
C TYR A 90 -37.33 -14.19 33.22
N VAL A 91 -36.45 -15.06 32.73
CA VAL A 91 -36.29 -16.43 33.22
C VAL A 91 -34.81 -16.66 33.49
N ASP A 92 -34.47 -16.99 34.72
CA ASP A 92 -33.11 -17.37 35.08
C ASP A 92 -32.94 -18.88 34.91
N LEU A 93 -32.11 -19.30 33.94
CA LEU A 93 -31.74 -20.70 33.76
C LEU A 93 -30.46 -20.98 34.54
N THR A 94 -30.55 -21.89 35.50
CA THR A 94 -29.44 -22.28 36.37
C THR A 94 -29.00 -23.70 36.05
N ALA A 95 -27.75 -23.88 35.62
CA ALA A 95 -27.13 -25.20 35.49
C ALA A 95 -26.31 -25.53 36.75
N SER A 96 -26.62 -26.67 37.36
CA SER A 96 -25.97 -27.15 38.59
C SER A 96 -25.37 -28.55 38.40
N ARG A 97 -24.16 -28.76 38.94
CA ARG A 97 -23.47 -30.06 38.97
C ARG A 97 -22.66 -30.17 40.25
N ALA A 98 -22.71 -31.34 40.91
CA ALA A 98 -21.95 -31.58 42.13
C ALA A 98 -20.44 -31.32 41.93
N GLY A 99 -19.84 -30.52 42.83
CA GLY A 99 -18.42 -30.15 42.76
C GLY A 99 -18.10 -28.93 41.87
N TYR A 100 -19.12 -28.20 41.40
CA TYR A 100 -18.99 -26.93 40.67
C TYR A 100 -19.97 -25.87 41.23
N SER A 101 -19.59 -24.60 41.14
CA SER A 101 -20.51 -23.49 41.43
C SER A 101 -21.61 -23.44 40.36
N PRO A 102 -22.89 -23.26 40.71
CA PRO A 102 -23.95 -23.10 39.72
C PRO A 102 -23.67 -21.90 38.81
N VAL A 103 -24.02 -22.04 37.53
CA VAL A 103 -23.94 -20.96 36.53
C VAL A 103 -25.35 -20.56 36.13
N VAL A 104 -25.61 -19.25 36.11
CA VAL A 104 -26.94 -18.67 35.85
C VAL A 104 -26.86 -17.79 34.63
N SER A 105 -27.77 -18.00 33.67
CA SER A 105 -27.96 -17.14 32.51
C SER A 105 -29.40 -16.66 32.47
N ARG A 106 -29.60 -15.38 32.15
CA ARG A 106 -30.91 -14.74 32.16
C ARG A 106 -31.44 -14.56 30.74
N PHE A 107 -32.65 -15.05 30.51
CA PHE A 107 -33.43 -14.78 29.31
C PHE A 107 -34.48 -13.71 29.59
N SER A 108 -34.36 -12.54 28.94
CA SER A 108 -35.24 -11.39 29.16
C SER A 108 -36.37 -11.32 28.12
N ILE A 109 -37.58 -10.96 28.52
CA ILE A 109 -38.76 -10.95 27.65
C ILE A 109 -39.49 -9.64 27.85
N SER A 110 -39.88 -8.98 26.76
CA SER A 110 -40.61 -7.71 26.82
C SER A 110 -41.69 -7.64 25.75
N LYS A 111 -42.72 -6.82 25.97
CA LYS A 111 -43.78 -6.55 24.99
C LYS A 111 -43.48 -5.28 24.18
N ALA A 112 -43.76 -5.33 22.89
CA ALA A 112 -43.91 -4.15 22.04
C ALA A 112 -45.39 -3.97 21.69
N LYS A 113 -46.02 -2.91 22.21
CA LYS A 113 -47.45 -2.59 21.98
C LYS A 113 -47.60 -1.72 20.73
N ARG A 114 -48.62 -2.00 19.91
CA ARG A 114 -48.99 -1.15 18.75
C ARG A 114 -49.57 0.20 19.19
N GLY A 115 -49.54 1.21 18.31
CA GLY A 115 -50.17 2.52 18.56
C GLY A 115 -51.70 2.51 18.44
N GLN A 116 -52.38 3.44 19.11
CA GLN A 116 -53.83 3.66 19.01
C GLN A 116 -54.20 4.27 17.64
N ALA A 117 -55.35 3.89 17.07
CA ALA A 117 -55.84 4.45 15.81
C ALA A 117 -56.47 5.84 16.03
N GLY A 118 -56.14 6.82 15.19
CA GLY A 118 -56.73 8.17 15.26
C GLY A 118 -58.21 8.20 14.87
N GLY A 119 -58.97 9.17 15.40
CA GLY A 119 -60.35 9.43 14.99
C GLY A 119 -60.45 9.97 13.55
N THR A 120 -61.54 9.70 12.86
CA THR A 120 -61.80 10.22 11.50
C THR A 120 -63.20 10.83 11.39
N LEU A 121 -63.33 11.87 10.56
CA LEU A 121 -64.59 12.49 10.16
C LEU A 121 -64.58 12.65 8.64
N LYS A 122 -65.65 12.21 7.97
CA LYS A 122 -65.85 12.36 6.52
C LYS A 122 -67.28 12.73 6.19
N LEU A 123 -67.47 13.65 5.24
CA LEU A 123 -68.77 14.00 4.67
C LEU A 123 -69.03 13.19 3.41
N ILE A 124 -70.22 12.60 3.33
CA ILE A 124 -70.69 11.84 2.18
C ILE A 124 -72.00 12.46 1.72
N ALA A 125 -72.04 12.95 0.48
CA ALA A 125 -73.25 13.50 -0.12
C ALA A 125 -74.01 12.44 -0.93
N SER A 126 -75.34 12.55 -1.00
CA SER A 126 -76.20 11.69 -1.83
C SER A 126 -76.03 11.91 -3.33
N ALA A 127 -75.50 13.07 -3.73
CA ALA A 127 -75.18 13.44 -5.10
C ALA A 127 -73.97 14.40 -5.13
N PRO A 128 -73.26 14.55 -6.27
CA PRO A 128 -72.12 15.47 -6.36
C PRO A 128 -72.49 16.96 -6.31
N GLY A 129 -73.76 17.30 -6.44
CA GLY A 129 -74.25 18.66 -6.53
C GLY A 129 -75.66 18.73 -7.12
N PHE A 130 -76.15 19.93 -7.38
CA PHE A 130 -77.44 20.16 -8.03
C PHE A 130 -77.30 20.13 -9.55
N THR A 131 -78.11 19.35 -10.24
CA THR A 131 -78.03 19.14 -11.69
C THR A 131 -78.94 20.11 -12.46
N PHE A 132 -78.38 20.70 -13.51
CA PHE A 132 -79.08 21.65 -14.39
C PHE A 132 -78.89 21.23 -15.85
N ARG A 133 -79.95 21.31 -16.64
CA ARG A 133 -79.95 21.15 -18.10
C ARG A 133 -80.47 22.45 -18.71
N ASP A 134 -79.68 23.06 -19.60
CA ASP A 134 -80.00 24.35 -20.22
C ASP A 134 -80.36 25.46 -19.20
N ASN A 135 -79.62 25.52 -18.09
CA ASN A 135 -79.85 26.43 -16.96
C ASN A 135 -81.19 26.25 -16.23
N VAL A 136 -81.90 25.14 -16.46
CA VAL A 136 -83.09 24.74 -15.71
C VAL A 136 -82.75 23.52 -14.86
N ALA A 137 -83.15 23.52 -13.59
CA ALA A 137 -82.93 22.37 -12.71
C ALA A 137 -83.63 21.12 -13.25
N ASP A 138 -82.89 20.02 -13.36
CA ASP A 138 -83.38 18.74 -13.88
C ASP A 138 -82.93 17.61 -12.95
N PRO A 139 -83.82 17.02 -12.12
CA PRO A 139 -85.25 17.33 -11.99
C PRO A 139 -85.52 18.70 -11.31
N ILE A 140 -86.74 19.24 -11.45
CA ILE A 140 -87.11 20.58 -10.96
C ILE A 140 -87.07 20.74 -9.43
N SER A 141 -87.14 19.63 -8.70
CA SER A 141 -87.00 19.56 -7.25
C SER A 141 -85.87 18.60 -6.92
N GLN A 142 -84.89 19.09 -6.19
CA GLN A 142 -83.70 18.32 -5.79
C GLN A 142 -83.40 18.63 -4.33
N THR A 143 -83.05 17.59 -3.58
CA THR A 143 -82.56 17.69 -2.20
C THR A 143 -81.24 16.96 -2.13
N LEU A 144 -80.20 17.65 -1.69
CA LEU A 144 -78.92 17.05 -1.38
C LEU A 144 -78.86 16.67 0.09
N VAL A 145 -78.45 15.43 0.35
CA VAL A 145 -78.30 14.88 1.69
C VAL A 145 -76.82 14.73 1.96
N ILE A 146 -76.31 15.34 3.03
CA ILE A 146 -74.90 15.21 3.44
C ILE A 146 -74.85 14.54 4.79
N THR A 147 -74.23 13.37 4.85
CA THR A 147 -74.07 12.57 6.05
C THR A 147 -72.64 12.65 6.56
N ALA A 148 -72.48 12.96 7.85
CA ALA A 148 -71.20 12.86 8.53
C ALA A 148 -70.93 11.43 9.02
N VAL A 149 -69.86 10.83 8.53
CA VAL A 149 -69.36 9.51 8.94
C VAL A 149 -68.14 9.71 9.83
N ARG A 150 -68.25 9.27 11.08
CA ARG A 150 -67.19 9.35 12.09
C ARG A 150 -66.72 7.96 12.54
N THR A 151 -65.42 7.79 12.79
CA THR A 151 -64.84 6.56 13.37
C THR A 151 -63.96 6.91 14.55
N ASN A 152 -63.98 6.10 15.62
CA ASN A 152 -63.15 6.29 16.83
C ASN A 152 -63.29 7.70 17.48
N THR A 153 -64.47 8.31 17.36
CA THR A 153 -64.88 9.53 18.08
C THR A 153 -66.38 9.49 18.38
N ILE A 154 -66.79 10.17 19.47
CA ILE A 154 -68.18 10.26 19.94
C ILE A 154 -68.68 11.70 20.07
N ASP A 155 -67.87 12.69 19.67
CA ASP A 155 -68.23 14.10 19.74
C ASP A 155 -69.41 14.44 18.80
N PRO A 156 -70.25 15.44 19.13
CA PRO A 156 -71.34 15.87 18.27
C PRO A 156 -70.80 16.52 16.98
N VAL A 157 -71.52 16.34 15.86
CA VAL A 157 -71.20 16.99 14.58
C VAL A 157 -71.97 18.30 14.45
N PHE A 158 -71.27 19.36 14.06
CA PHE A 158 -71.84 20.66 13.72
C PHE A 158 -71.66 20.94 12.24
N PHE A 159 -72.72 21.37 11.55
CA PHE A 159 -72.69 21.72 10.13
C PHE A 159 -72.73 23.24 9.91
N TYR A 160 -71.95 23.71 8.94
CA TYR A 160 -71.86 25.12 8.56
C TYR A 160 -71.95 25.24 7.04
N ALA A 161 -72.91 26.03 6.55
CA ALA A 161 -72.97 26.42 5.15
C ALA A 161 -72.18 27.72 4.93
N SER A 162 -71.33 27.75 3.90
CA SER A 162 -70.48 28.90 3.57
C SER A 162 -71.27 30.16 3.17
N ASN A 163 -72.50 30.01 2.70
CA ASN A 163 -73.41 31.14 2.44
C ASN A 163 -74.19 31.59 3.69
N GLY A 164 -73.90 31.02 4.86
CA GLY A 164 -74.46 31.43 6.15
C GLY A 164 -75.89 30.94 6.41
N MET A 165 -76.42 30.02 5.60
CA MET A 165 -77.75 29.45 5.81
C MET A 165 -77.76 28.40 6.92
N THR A 166 -78.92 28.26 7.56
CA THR A 166 -79.23 27.11 8.40
C THR A 166 -79.59 25.92 7.51
N VAL A 167 -79.01 24.75 7.76
CA VAL A 167 -79.34 23.50 7.08
C VAL A 167 -80.30 22.66 7.92
N ARG A 168 -81.27 21.98 7.29
CA ARG A 168 -82.22 21.10 7.98
C ARG A 168 -81.54 19.80 8.43
N THR A 169 -81.93 19.25 9.56
CA THR A 169 -81.40 17.97 10.08
C THR A 169 -82.46 16.87 10.06
N ASP A 170 -82.06 15.66 10.42
CA ASP A 170 -82.91 14.46 10.58
C ASP A 170 -84.01 14.61 11.64
N ALA A 171 -83.92 15.59 12.54
CA ALA A 171 -84.94 15.93 13.52
C ALA A 171 -86.03 16.91 13.01
N ASP A 172 -85.98 17.33 11.73
CA ASP A 172 -86.84 18.37 11.14
C ASP A 172 -86.83 19.73 11.90
N GLU A 173 -85.78 19.98 12.69
CA GLU A 173 -85.60 21.23 13.43
C GLU A 173 -84.77 22.24 12.63
N TRP A 174 -85.31 23.45 12.45
CA TRP A 174 -84.58 24.59 11.89
C TRP A 174 -83.92 25.34 13.04
N SER A 175 -82.60 25.31 13.12
CA SER A 175 -81.88 26.01 14.19
C SER A 175 -81.95 27.54 14.03
N LEU A 176 -82.24 28.22 15.14
CA LEU A 176 -82.04 29.66 15.29
C LEU A 176 -80.55 29.96 15.43
N THR A 177 -79.98 30.65 14.44
CA THR A 177 -78.62 31.25 14.48
C THR A 177 -77.46 30.25 14.32
N ASN A 178 -77.30 29.66 13.14
CA ASN A 178 -76.05 29.07 12.63
C ASN A 178 -75.35 27.97 13.48
N TYR A 179 -76.05 27.23 14.34
CA TYR A 179 -75.48 26.10 15.08
C TYR A 179 -76.43 24.91 15.12
N VAL A 180 -75.99 23.73 14.68
CA VAL A 180 -76.74 22.47 14.80
C VAL A 180 -76.08 21.57 15.85
N VAL A 181 -76.86 21.05 16.80
CA VAL A 181 -76.43 20.04 17.77
C VAL A 181 -76.94 18.66 17.30
N GLY A 182 -76.03 17.77 16.88
CA GLY A 182 -76.33 16.34 16.76
C GLY A 182 -76.31 15.68 18.15
N LEU A 183 -77.38 14.97 18.53
CA LEU A 183 -77.39 14.22 19.80
C LEU A 183 -76.60 12.90 19.65
N PRO A 184 -75.82 12.50 20.66
CA PRO A 184 -74.92 11.35 20.55
C PRO A 184 -75.71 10.04 20.70
N GLY A 185 -75.92 9.34 19.59
CA GLY A 185 -76.42 7.97 19.57
C GLY A 185 -75.70 7.17 18.49
N MET A 186 -75.08 6.05 18.86
CA MET A 186 -74.39 5.17 17.93
C MET A 186 -75.36 4.64 16.86
N GLY A 187 -75.12 5.01 15.60
CA GLY A 187 -75.68 4.32 14.45
C GLY A 187 -76.90 4.99 13.79
N GLN A 188 -76.81 6.26 13.43
CA GLN A 188 -77.26 6.83 12.16
C GLN A 188 -76.75 8.28 12.09
N GLY A 189 -76.05 8.62 11.01
CA GLY A 189 -75.16 9.76 10.94
C GLY A 189 -75.91 11.09 10.99
N ASP A 190 -75.34 12.03 11.74
CA ASP A 190 -75.72 13.44 11.72
C ASP A 190 -75.77 13.86 10.24
N THR A 191 -76.97 14.12 9.74
CA THR A 191 -77.22 14.36 8.33
C THR A 191 -77.84 15.73 8.18
N CYS A 192 -77.33 16.54 7.25
CA CYS A 192 -77.98 17.77 6.87
C CYS A 192 -78.59 17.65 5.46
N TYR A 193 -79.71 18.33 5.27
CA TYR A 193 -80.46 18.40 4.03
C TYR A 193 -80.34 19.81 3.49
N ILE A 194 -80.13 19.91 2.18
CA ILE A 194 -80.06 21.16 1.45
C ILE A 194 -80.96 21.02 0.25
N ASP A 195 -81.98 21.87 0.18
CA ASP A 195 -82.91 21.92 -0.94
C ASP A 195 -82.40 22.91 -2.02
N LEU A 196 -82.80 22.71 -3.27
CA LEU A 196 -82.34 23.51 -4.43
C LEU A 196 -82.58 25.02 -4.26
N ASP A 197 -83.71 25.37 -3.65
CA ASP A 197 -84.12 26.72 -3.30
C ASP A 197 -83.20 27.38 -2.25
N GLU A 198 -82.56 26.59 -1.40
CA GLU A 198 -81.55 27.05 -0.45
C GLU A 198 -80.20 27.26 -1.16
N PHE A 199 -79.83 26.39 -2.11
CA PHE A 199 -78.62 26.60 -2.92
C PHE A 199 -78.64 27.90 -3.72
N GLY A 200 -79.83 28.30 -4.19
CA GLY A 200 -80.05 29.58 -4.88
C GLY A 200 -79.30 29.69 -6.21
N ASP A 201 -78.84 30.90 -6.55
CA ASP A 201 -78.15 31.20 -7.81
C ASP A 201 -76.62 30.99 -7.75
N ALA A 202 -76.10 30.41 -6.66
CA ALA A 202 -74.66 30.20 -6.49
C ALA A 202 -74.11 29.13 -7.47
N ASP A 203 -72.85 29.26 -7.89
CA ASP A 203 -72.17 28.22 -8.68
C ASP A 203 -71.60 27.10 -7.79
N GLU A 204 -71.29 27.41 -6.54
CA GLU A 204 -70.73 26.48 -5.55
C GLU A 204 -71.18 26.84 -4.12
N LEU A 205 -71.33 25.83 -3.26
CA LEU A 205 -71.64 25.97 -1.84
C LEU A 205 -70.82 24.96 -1.03
N PHE A 206 -70.05 25.44 -0.07
CA PHE A 206 -69.30 24.57 0.85
C PHE A 206 -70.10 24.28 2.12
N ILE A 207 -70.14 23.00 2.50
CA ILE A 207 -70.65 22.50 3.78
C ILE A 207 -69.48 22.00 4.60
N THR A 208 -69.22 22.65 5.72
CA THR A 208 -68.19 22.25 6.68
C THR A 208 -68.85 21.50 7.82
N ALA A 209 -68.27 20.39 8.23
CA ALA A 209 -68.66 19.68 9.45
C ALA A 209 -67.49 19.58 10.41
N THR A 210 -67.76 19.80 11.71
CA THR A 210 -66.78 19.65 12.79
C THR A 210 -67.25 18.64 13.82
N CYS A 211 -66.37 17.76 14.29
CA CYS A 211 -66.62 16.73 15.31
C CYS A 211 -65.43 16.71 16.28
N GLY A 212 -65.53 17.41 17.41
CA GLY A 212 -64.37 17.68 18.28
C GLY A 212 -63.31 18.50 17.51
N ASP A 213 -62.08 17.99 17.44
CA ASP A 213 -60.97 18.60 16.67
C ASP A 213 -60.95 18.20 15.19
N LEU A 214 -61.85 17.30 14.76
CA LEU A 214 -61.90 16.83 13.37
C LEU A 214 -62.79 17.74 12.53
N THR A 215 -62.34 18.09 11.33
CA THR A 215 -63.09 18.90 10.37
C THR A 215 -63.07 18.25 8.99
N ASP A 216 -64.19 18.27 8.29
CA ASP A 216 -64.27 17.90 6.87
C ASP A 216 -65.18 18.87 6.13
N VAL A 217 -64.89 19.14 4.86
CA VAL A 217 -65.62 20.10 4.02
C VAL A 217 -66.06 19.40 2.74
N TYR A 218 -67.34 19.54 2.40
CA TYR A 218 -67.91 19.09 1.14
C TYR A 218 -68.24 20.29 0.25
N ASN A 219 -67.76 20.28 -0.99
CA ASN A 219 -68.13 21.26 -2.01
C ASN A 219 -69.35 20.76 -2.80
N ILE A 220 -70.45 21.50 -2.75
CA ILE A 220 -71.64 21.29 -3.55
C ILE A 220 -71.51 22.18 -4.78
N GLN A 221 -71.47 21.57 -5.95
CA GLN A 221 -71.36 22.31 -7.21
C GLN A 221 -72.69 22.40 -7.95
N ARG A 222 -72.83 23.45 -8.75
CA ARG A 222 -73.82 23.50 -9.83
C ARG A 222 -73.34 22.64 -10.99
N VAL A 223 -73.96 21.47 -11.17
CA VAL A 223 -73.58 20.51 -12.21
C VAL A 223 -74.36 20.79 -13.49
N ALA A 224 -73.74 21.50 -14.43
CA ALA A 224 -74.28 21.69 -15.76
C ALA A 224 -74.15 20.38 -16.58
N LEU A 225 -75.27 19.74 -16.89
CA LEU A 225 -75.31 18.56 -17.75
C LEU A 225 -75.34 18.99 -19.22
N ALA A 226 -74.18 18.99 -19.88
CA ALA A 226 -74.11 19.07 -21.34
C ALA A 226 -74.67 17.78 -21.98
N MET A 227 -75.26 17.88 -23.18
CA MET A 227 -75.74 16.71 -23.92
C MET A 227 -74.62 15.67 -24.08
N SER A 228 -74.94 14.40 -23.78
CA SER A 228 -74.12 13.24 -24.12
C SER A 228 -73.89 13.20 -25.64
N GLY A 229 -72.64 13.42 -26.09
CA GLY A 229 -72.29 13.21 -27.51
C GLY A 229 -71.06 13.94 -28.07
N GLU A 230 -70.54 15.01 -27.48
CA GLU A 230 -69.38 15.71 -28.05
C GLU A 230 -68.04 15.20 -27.47
N ARG A 231 -67.16 14.70 -28.36
CA ARG A 231 -65.79 14.25 -28.06
C ARG A 231 -65.04 15.30 -27.23
N GLY A 232 -64.26 14.90 -26.21
CA GLY A 232 -63.35 15.75 -25.42
C GLY A 232 -62.27 16.53 -26.22
N THR A 233 -61.51 17.43 -25.56
CA THR A 233 -60.37 18.10 -26.21
C THR A 233 -59.24 17.09 -26.39
N VAL A 234 -58.51 17.16 -27.49
CA VAL A 234 -57.35 16.28 -27.70
C VAL A 234 -56.04 17.02 -27.61
N GLN A 235 -55.01 16.25 -27.31
CA GLN A 235 -53.64 16.66 -27.43
C GLN A 235 -52.94 15.72 -28.40
N VAL A 236 -52.39 16.26 -29.49
CA VAL A 236 -51.67 15.46 -30.49
C VAL A 236 -50.29 16.04 -30.74
N ALA A 237 -49.31 15.17 -30.94
CA ALA A 237 -48.00 15.54 -31.45
C ALA A 237 -47.81 14.88 -32.82
N ALA A 238 -47.35 15.65 -33.81
CA ALA A 238 -47.13 15.13 -35.16
C ALA A 238 -45.79 15.62 -35.75
N ALA A 239 -45.10 14.70 -36.42
CA ALA A 239 -43.90 15.00 -37.17
C ALA A 239 -44.26 15.69 -38.49
N ILE A 240 -43.62 16.81 -38.80
CA ILE A 240 -43.82 17.55 -40.05
C ILE A 240 -42.52 17.65 -40.86
N PRO A 241 -42.60 17.77 -42.20
CA PRO A 241 -41.42 17.97 -43.04
C PRO A 241 -40.89 19.42 -42.99
N GLY A 242 -41.71 20.39 -42.58
CA GLY A 242 -41.37 21.81 -42.51
C GLY A 242 -40.61 22.23 -41.24
N SER A 243 -40.23 23.51 -41.16
CA SER A 243 -39.52 24.12 -40.03
C SER A 243 -40.26 25.29 -39.37
N VAL A 244 -41.54 25.46 -39.70
CA VAL A 244 -42.44 26.49 -39.18
C VAL A 244 -43.81 25.88 -38.92
N TRP A 245 -44.60 26.52 -38.06
CA TRP A 245 -45.97 26.08 -37.80
C TRP A 245 -46.89 26.39 -38.98
N THR A 246 -47.74 25.43 -39.34
CA THR A 246 -48.89 25.68 -40.20
C THR A 246 -50.17 25.12 -39.59
N ASP A 247 -51.26 25.88 -39.70
CA ASP A 247 -52.57 25.46 -39.17
C ASP A 247 -53.11 24.23 -39.91
N ALA A 248 -52.76 24.06 -41.19
CA ALA A 248 -53.15 22.92 -42.01
C ALA A 248 -52.51 21.61 -41.49
N GLU A 249 -51.21 21.61 -41.19
CA GLU A 249 -50.53 20.45 -40.61
C GLU A 249 -51.07 20.14 -39.20
N ALA A 250 -51.48 21.16 -38.43
CA ALA A 250 -52.10 20.96 -37.12
C ALA A 250 -53.51 20.34 -37.20
N VAL A 251 -54.31 20.76 -38.18
CA VAL A 251 -55.61 20.16 -38.50
C VAL A 251 -55.43 18.72 -38.96
N GLU A 252 -54.48 18.48 -39.86
CA GLU A 252 -54.16 17.15 -40.39
C GLU A 252 -53.65 16.20 -39.29
N ALA A 253 -52.84 16.70 -38.35
CA ALA A 253 -52.39 15.93 -37.20
C ALA A 253 -53.56 15.40 -36.35
N ILE A 254 -54.56 16.24 -36.06
CA ILE A 254 -55.76 15.84 -35.31
C ILE A 254 -56.59 14.85 -36.13
N LEU A 255 -56.75 15.11 -37.43
CA LEU A 255 -57.52 14.25 -38.32
C LEU A 255 -56.89 12.86 -38.43
N ILE A 256 -55.56 12.75 -38.56
CA ILE A 256 -54.86 11.47 -38.61
C ILE A 256 -54.94 10.73 -37.28
N ALA A 257 -54.73 11.42 -36.16
CA ALA A 257 -54.66 10.78 -34.85
C ALA A 257 -56.04 10.35 -34.30
N TYR A 258 -57.09 11.12 -34.60
CA TYR A 258 -58.40 10.93 -33.97
C TYR A 258 -59.57 10.87 -34.96
N ASN A 259 -59.35 11.04 -36.26
CA ASN A 259 -60.38 11.04 -37.31
C ASN A 259 -61.54 12.03 -37.05
N VAL A 260 -61.20 13.22 -36.57
CA VAL A 260 -62.15 14.29 -36.21
C VAL A 260 -61.61 15.66 -36.61
N THR A 261 -62.49 16.64 -36.70
CA THR A 261 -62.13 18.03 -36.95
C THR A 261 -61.65 18.72 -35.67
N PRO A 262 -60.67 19.64 -35.73
CA PRO A 262 -60.21 20.39 -34.57
C PRO A 262 -61.33 21.19 -33.91
N ARG A 263 -61.34 21.21 -32.57
CA ARG A 263 -62.28 22.01 -31.79
C ARG A 263 -61.55 22.88 -30.75
N SER A 264 -62.26 23.88 -30.24
CA SER A 264 -61.76 24.74 -29.17
C SER A 264 -61.22 23.92 -27.99
N GLY A 265 -60.01 24.23 -27.56
CA GLY A 265 -59.28 23.56 -26.50
C GLY A 265 -58.39 22.41 -26.97
N ASP A 266 -58.43 22.01 -28.25
CA ASP A 266 -57.49 21.04 -28.80
C ASP A 266 -56.05 21.63 -28.83
N VAL A 267 -55.07 20.81 -28.46
CA VAL A 267 -53.65 21.17 -28.37
C VAL A 267 -52.86 20.35 -29.38
N VAL A 268 -52.03 21.01 -30.20
CA VAL A 268 -51.17 20.33 -31.16
C VAL A 268 -49.73 20.76 -30.97
N THR A 269 -48.83 19.78 -30.97
CA THR A 269 -47.38 19.98 -31.06
C THR A 269 -46.90 19.50 -32.43
N LEU A 270 -46.46 20.42 -33.29
CA LEU A 270 -45.79 20.07 -34.53
C LEU A 270 -44.28 20.07 -34.30
N TYR A 271 -43.60 19.03 -34.76
CA TYR A 271 -42.15 18.90 -34.60
C TYR A 271 -41.44 18.38 -35.85
N ASN A 272 -40.20 18.82 -36.04
CA ASN A 272 -39.29 18.29 -37.06
C ASN A 272 -37.91 18.10 -36.43
N SER A 273 -37.50 16.84 -36.27
CA SER A 273 -36.22 16.47 -35.66
C SER A 273 -35.02 16.91 -36.51
N THR A 274 -35.12 16.81 -37.84
CA THR A 274 -34.05 17.19 -38.78
C THR A 274 -33.86 18.71 -38.85
N ALA A 275 -34.95 19.48 -38.80
CA ALA A 275 -34.91 20.95 -38.89
C ALA A 275 -34.80 21.66 -37.53
N GLY A 276 -34.80 20.93 -36.42
CA GLY A 276 -34.69 21.52 -35.08
C GLY A 276 -35.94 22.28 -34.61
N PHE A 277 -37.08 22.10 -35.27
CA PHE A 277 -38.31 22.83 -35.01
C PHE A 277 -39.26 22.05 -34.07
N SER A 278 -39.85 22.74 -33.10
CA SER A 278 -40.98 22.25 -32.30
C SER A 278 -41.82 23.43 -31.82
N GLN A 279 -43.13 23.38 -32.00
CA GLN A 279 -44.04 24.40 -31.53
C GLN A 279 -45.36 23.79 -31.08
N THR A 280 -45.84 24.18 -29.91
CA THR A 280 -47.16 23.79 -29.38
C THR A 280 -48.12 24.97 -29.46
N ARG A 281 -49.32 24.71 -29.99
CA ARG A 281 -50.42 25.68 -30.00
C ARG A 281 -51.73 25.06 -29.52
N VAL A 282 -52.61 25.89 -28.96
CA VAL A 282 -53.99 25.52 -28.61
C VAL A 282 -54.96 26.26 -29.52
N LEU A 283 -55.99 25.55 -29.98
CA LEU A 283 -57.08 26.13 -30.75
C LEU A 283 -58.05 26.81 -29.79
N ASN A 284 -58.34 28.10 -29.97
CA ASN A 284 -59.32 28.80 -29.15
C ASN A 284 -60.77 28.62 -29.67
N SER A 285 -61.73 29.20 -28.97
CA SER A 285 -63.16 29.18 -29.36
C SER A 285 -63.48 29.95 -30.64
N SER A 286 -62.54 30.77 -31.12
CA SER A 286 -62.63 31.52 -32.38
C SER A 286 -61.96 30.81 -33.56
N GLY A 287 -61.47 29.57 -33.38
CA GLY A 287 -60.80 28.80 -34.44
C GLY A 287 -59.37 29.26 -34.75
N VAL A 288 -58.73 30.01 -33.85
CA VAL A 288 -57.35 30.52 -34.02
C VAL A 288 -56.38 29.69 -33.18
N TRP A 289 -55.26 29.29 -33.79
CA TRP A 289 -54.17 28.58 -33.11
C TRP A 289 -53.23 29.55 -32.38
N HIS A 290 -53.32 29.56 -31.05
CA HIS A 290 -52.47 30.40 -30.19
C HIS A 290 -51.22 29.65 -29.77
N GLN A 291 -50.06 30.26 -30.03
CA GLN A 291 -48.78 29.75 -29.52
C GLN A 291 -48.78 29.77 -28.00
N LEU A 292 -48.37 28.65 -27.44
CA LEU A 292 -48.16 28.52 -26.01
C LEU A 292 -46.69 28.76 -25.72
N ALA A 293 -46.41 29.85 -25.00
CA ALA A 293 -45.05 30.26 -24.68
C ALA A 293 -44.40 29.39 -23.60
N ALA A 294 -45.20 28.76 -22.74
CA ALA A 294 -44.80 27.72 -21.79
C ALA A 294 -46.08 27.02 -21.30
N PHE A 295 -46.06 25.69 -21.12
CA PHE A 295 -47.18 24.97 -20.52
C PHE A 295 -46.78 24.23 -19.24
N PHE A 296 -47.73 24.24 -18.30
CA PHE A 296 -47.71 23.64 -16.97
C PHE A 296 -48.02 22.14 -17.00
N GLY A 297 -47.44 21.38 -16.07
CA GLY A 297 -47.68 19.94 -15.86
C GLY A 297 -46.43 19.10 -16.17
N GLY A 298 -46.03 18.22 -15.25
CA GLY A 298 -44.68 17.64 -15.14
C GLY A 298 -44.13 16.80 -16.31
N ASP A 299 -44.87 16.60 -17.40
CA ASP A 299 -44.51 15.73 -18.53
C ASP A 299 -44.54 16.46 -19.90
N VAL A 300 -43.80 17.58 -20.03
CA VAL A 300 -43.69 18.34 -21.29
C VAL A 300 -42.62 17.77 -22.24
N LEU A 301 -41.83 16.79 -21.80
CA LEU A 301 -40.82 16.11 -22.61
C LEU A 301 -41.35 14.75 -23.08
N VAL A 302 -41.96 14.69 -24.27
CA VAL A 302 -42.37 13.41 -24.86
C VAL A 302 -41.17 12.69 -25.48
N ASN A 303 -41.17 11.36 -25.49
CA ASN A 303 -40.09 10.54 -26.03
C ASN A 303 -39.67 11.01 -27.45
N GLY A 304 -38.39 11.35 -27.63
CA GLY A 304 -37.83 11.82 -28.92
C GLY A 304 -37.83 13.34 -29.17
N THR A 305 -38.37 14.18 -28.26
CA THR A 305 -38.44 15.65 -28.49
C THR A 305 -37.15 16.41 -28.25
N ILE A 306 -36.24 15.93 -27.39
CA ILE A 306 -34.89 16.51 -27.26
C ILE A 306 -33.94 15.73 -28.18
N SER A 307 -33.94 16.12 -29.46
CA SER A 307 -33.02 15.58 -30.48
C SER A 307 -32.03 16.66 -30.94
N GLY A 308 -30.75 16.50 -30.54
CA GLY A 308 -29.60 17.31 -30.96
C GLY A 308 -29.51 18.71 -30.34
N THR A 309 -28.38 19.04 -29.68
CA THR A 309 -27.93 20.36 -29.17
C THR A 309 -28.96 21.29 -28.49
N LYS A 310 -30.09 20.77 -28.01
CA LYS A 310 -31.24 21.57 -27.57
C LYS A 310 -31.29 21.86 -26.07
N LEU A 311 -30.48 21.18 -25.25
CA LEU A 311 -30.33 21.54 -23.84
C LEU A 311 -29.30 22.66 -23.70
N ALA A 312 -29.68 23.86 -24.16
CA ALA A 312 -28.92 25.09 -23.93
C ALA A 312 -29.30 25.66 -22.54
N ALA A 313 -28.85 24.98 -21.49
CA ALA A 313 -29.11 25.39 -20.11
C ALA A 313 -27.83 25.91 -19.46
N SER A 314 -27.93 26.96 -18.64
CA SER A 314 -26.80 27.40 -17.81
C SER A 314 -26.40 26.32 -16.80
N ASN A 315 -27.38 25.57 -16.27
CA ASN A 315 -27.19 24.45 -15.35
C ASN A 315 -28.18 23.33 -15.67
N VAL A 316 -27.74 22.08 -15.54
CA VAL A 316 -28.61 20.89 -15.56
C VAL A 316 -28.56 20.26 -14.17
N ILE A 317 -29.68 20.33 -13.44
CA ILE A 317 -29.77 19.84 -12.05
C ILE A 317 -30.63 18.57 -12.06
N THR A 318 -30.02 17.40 -11.86
CA THR A 318 -30.71 16.11 -11.78
C THR A 318 -30.20 15.29 -10.59
N GLN A 319 -30.99 14.32 -10.11
CA GLN A 319 -30.53 13.40 -9.06
C GLN A 319 -29.45 12.45 -9.58
N THR A 320 -29.63 11.91 -10.80
CA THR A 320 -28.64 11.13 -11.53
C THR A 320 -28.70 11.47 -13.01
N ALA A 321 -27.55 11.74 -13.63
CA ALA A 321 -27.42 11.82 -15.09
C ALA A 321 -26.69 10.58 -15.60
N GLN A 322 -27.31 9.82 -16.51
CA GLN A 322 -26.65 8.77 -17.28
C GLN A 322 -26.27 9.35 -18.63
N ILE A 323 -24.98 9.41 -18.94
CA ILE A 323 -24.46 9.94 -20.19
C ILE A 323 -23.65 8.82 -20.85
N GLY A 324 -24.01 8.46 -22.09
CA GLY A 324 -23.29 7.43 -22.86
C GLY A 324 -21.90 7.91 -23.26
N ASP A 325 -21.86 8.97 -24.07
CA ASP A 325 -20.64 9.66 -24.48
C ASP A 325 -20.73 11.14 -24.11
N ALA A 326 -19.70 11.68 -23.47
CA ALA A 326 -19.62 13.08 -23.06
C ALA A 326 -18.35 13.73 -23.61
N LEU A 327 -18.47 14.91 -24.23
CA LEU A 327 -17.35 15.81 -24.50
C LEU A 327 -17.41 16.95 -23.48
N ILE A 328 -16.47 16.98 -22.54
CA ILE A 328 -16.42 17.97 -21.45
C ILE A 328 -15.17 18.84 -21.67
N THR A 329 -15.38 20.14 -21.95
CA THR A 329 -14.27 21.10 -22.07
C THR A 329 -13.79 21.60 -20.70
N ASP A 330 -14.72 21.82 -19.77
CA ASP A 330 -14.44 22.15 -18.37
C ASP A 330 -15.58 21.63 -17.48
N ALA A 331 -15.25 21.09 -16.30
CA ALA A 331 -16.22 20.65 -15.30
C ALA A 331 -15.61 20.64 -13.89
N LYS A 332 -16.39 21.10 -12.91
CA LYS A 332 -16.12 20.85 -11.48
C LYS A 332 -16.80 19.56 -11.07
N ILE A 333 -16.03 18.49 -10.93
CA ILE A 333 -16.50 17.18 -10.45
C ILE A 333 -16.04 17.02 -9.00
N ALA A 334 -16.98 16.92 -8.06
CA ALA A 334 -16.68 16.81 -6.64
C ALA A 334 -16.03 15.47 -6.29
N ASP A 335 -16.60 14.37 -6.79
CA ASP A 335 -16.10 13.01 -6.57
C ASP A 335 -16.17 12.21 -7.87
N LEU A 336 -15.07 11.54 -8.21
CA LEU A 336 -14.99 10.63 -9.35
C LEU A 336 -14.30 9.32 -8.93
N SER A 337 -14.95 8.18 -9.13
CA SER A 337 -14.37 6.88 -8.82
C SER A 337 -13.28 6.50 -9.83
N ALA A 338 -12.05 6.29 -9.35
CA ALA A 338 -10.93 5.84 -10.16
C ALA A 338 -11.19 4.48 -10.86
N ALA A 339 -12.02 3.61 -10.28
CA ALA A 339 -12.36 2.31 -10.87
C ALA A 339 -13.24 2.40 -12.13
N LYS A 340 -13.86 3.56 -12.37
CA LYS A 340 -14.70 3.84 -13.55
C LYS A 340 -13.92 4.54 -14.67
N LEU A 341 -12.70 4.98 -14.41
CA LEU A 341 -11.78 5.51 -15.41
C LEU A 341 -11.08 4.34 -16.15
N ILE A 342 -11.71 3.82 -17.19
CA ILE A 342 -11.07 2.85 -18.11
C ILE A 342 -10.39 3.64 -19.25
N ALA A 343 -9.33 4.36 -18.92
CA ALA A 343 -8.56 5.08 -19.93
C ALA A 343 -7.56 4.12 -20.60
N GLY A 344 -7.81 3.76 -21.87
CA GLY A 344 -6.92 2.90 -22.66
C GLY A 344 -5.52 3.51 -22.92
N THR A 345 -5.41 4.84 -22.84
CA THR A 345 -4.14 5.56 -22.69
C THR A 345 -4.41 6.81 -21.85
N THR A 346 -3.86 6.91 -20.64
CA THR A 346 -3.69 8.20 -19.96
C THR A 346 -2.38 8.81 -20.46
N MET A 347 -2.36 9.16 -21.74
CA MET A 347 -1.25 9.89 -22.35
C MET A 347 -1.69 11.33 -22.60
N SER A 348 -1.45 12.18 -21.61
CA SER A 348 -0.97 13.57 -21.78
C SER A 348 -1.33 14.40 -20.55
N GLY A 349 -0.35 14.64 -19.68
CA GLY A 349 -0.29 15.83 -18.82
C GLY A 349 -1.26 15.87 -17.64
N GLU A 350 -0.77 15.42 -16.47
CA GLU A 350 -1.17 15.90 -15.14
C GLU A 350 -2.67 15.85 -14.78
N ILE A 351 -3.08 14.76 -14.11
CA ILE A 351 -4.17 14.85 -13.14
C ILE A 351 -3.61 15.57 -11.90
N LEU A 352 -3.74 16.90 -11.86
CA LEU A 352 -3.41 17.67 -10.66
C LEU A 352 -4.61 17.65 -9.71
N ILE A 353 -4.59 16.72 -8.75
CA ILE A 353 -5.51 16.77 -7.61
C ILE A 353 -5.03 17.90 -6.70
N ASN A 354 -5.70 19.05 -6.76
CA ASN A 354 -5.43 20.21 -5.91
C ASN A 354 -5.76 19.88 -4.44
N GLY A 355 -4.81 19.23 -3.77
CA GLY A 355 -4.96 18.71 -2.41
C GLY A 355 -4.28 17.37 -2.23
N ALA A 356 -2.94 17.37 -2.21
CA ALA A 356 -2.09 16.25 -1.79
C ALA A 356 -2.28 14.92 -2.55
N TYR A 357 -2.05 14.88 -3.87
CA TYR A 357 -1.46 13.68 -4.47
C TYR A 357 0.06 13.83 -4.57
N ARG A 358 0.67 13.44 -3.47
CA ARG A 358 2.10 13.33 -3.23
C ARG A 358 2.61 12.06 -3.91
N ILE A 359 3.39 12.17 -4.99
CA ILE A 359 4.56 11.27 -5.14
C ILE A 359 5.79 12.01 -4.60
N ASP A 360 5.67 12.89 -3.60
CA ASP A 360 6.83 13.67 -3.13
C ASP A 360 7.84 12.83 -2.32
N ASN A 361 7.75 11.50 -2.34
CA ASN A 361 8.90 10.68 -2.03
C ASN A 361 8.83 9.33 -2.77
N PRO A 362 9.24 9.29 -4.05
CA PRO A 362 9.37 8.01 -4.77
C PRO A 362 10.29 7.05 -4.00
N ALA A 363 11.29 7.58 -3.28
CA ALA A 363 12.21 6.79 -2.46
C ALA A 363 11.56 6.18 -1.21
N ALA A 364 10.48 6.75 -0.66
CA ALA A 364 9.74 6.12 0.45
C ALA A 364 8.88 4.93 -0.01
N GLY A 365 8.30 5.01 -1.21
CA GLY A 365 7.57 3.89 -1.82
C GLY A 365 8.49 2.75 -2.27
N VAL A 366 9.69 3.09 -2.76
CA VAL A 366 10.71 2.12 -3.17
C VAL A 366 11.32 1.37 -1.97
N ASN A 367 11.41 2.01 -0.79
CA ASN A 367 12.13 1.47 0.38
C ASN A 367 11.22 0.83 1.45
N ALA A 368 9.90 0.82 1.29
CA ALA A 368 8.96 0.32 2.31
C ALA A 368 8.52 -1.16 2.12
N GLY A 369 8.95 -1.83 1.04
CA GLY A 369 8.67 -3.25 0.80
C GLY A 369 9.64 -3.86 -0.24
N SER A 370 9.58 -5.17 -0.47
CA SER A 370 10.39 -5.84 -1.51
C SER A 370 10.00 -5.35 -2.91
N VAL A 371 10.63 -4.27 -3.39
CA VAL A 371 10.31 -3.66 -4.68
C VAL A 371 11.06 -4.37 -5.82
N LYS A 372 10.30 -5.05 -6.68
CA LYS A 372 10.79 -5.56 -7.97
C LYS A 372 10.72 -4.45 -9.01
N ILE A 373 11.85 -3.84 -9.37
CA ILE A 373 11.93 -2.95 -10.54
C ILE A 373 12.09 -3.82 -11.79
N ASN A 374 11.12 -3.75 -12.70
CA ASN A 374 11.15 -4.51 -13.96
C ASN A 374 12.15 -3.86 -14.93
N PRO A 375 12.79 -4.64 -15.82
CA PRO A 375 13.79 -4.09 -16.73
C PRO A 375 13.16 -3.05 -17.68
N GLY A 376 13.92 -2.03 -18.05
CA GLY A 376 13.47 -0.95 -18.94
C GLY A 376 12.71 0.22 -18.28
N GLN A 377 12.50 0.21 -16.97
CA GLN A 377 11.82 1.32 -16.26
C GLN A 377 12.74 2.48 -15.83
N ILE A 378 14.04 2.37 -16.08
CA ILE A 378 15.02 3.43 -15.77
C ILE A 378 15.67 3.89 -17.09
N LEU A 379 15.32 5.11 -17.51
CA LEU A 379 15.90 5.80 -18.67
C LEU A 379 17.03 6.72 -18.18
N VAL A 380 18.27 6.27 -18.29
CA VAL A 380 19.45 7.12 -18.01
C VAL A 380 19.86 7.77 -19.33
N SER A 381 19.25 8.91 -19.66
CA SER A 381 19.51 9.81 -20.82
C SER A 381 19.82 9.16 -22.18
N GLY A 382 18.93 9.34 -23.16
CA GLY A 382 19.09 8.87 -24.54
C GLY A 382 18.28 7.60 -24.86
N ALA A 383 18.16 7.23 -26.14
CA ALA A 383 17.26 6.18 -26.64
C ALA A 383 17.63 4.73 -26.26
N THR A 384 18.66 4.52 -25.44
CA THR A 384 19.12 3.21 -24.97
C THR A 384 18.61 2.92 -23.56
N THR A 385 17.87 1.81 -23.42
CA THR A 385 17.37 1.31 -22.14
C THR A 385 18.32 0.27 -21.54
N LEU A 386 18.43 0.24 -20.22
CA LEU A 386 19.13 -0.83 -19.49
C LEU A 386 18.17 -2.02 -19.35
N ALA A 387 18.35 -3.03 -20.20
CA ALA A 387 17.42 -4.14 -20.35
C ALA A 387 17.56 -5.25 -19.30
N ASP A 388 18.63 -5.30 -18.52
CA ASP A 388 18.78 -6.27 -17.42
C ASP A 388 19.85 -5.83 -16.40
N TRP A 389 19.48 -5.77 -15.13
CA TRP A 389 20.35 -5.44 -13.98
C TRP A 389 20.37 -6.56 -12.93
N ARG A 390 19.63 -7.65 -13.18
CA ARG A 390 19.39 -8.74 -12.22
C ARG A 390 19.92 -10.08 -12.71
N ASN A 391 20.57 -10.12 -13.87
CA ASN A 391 21.11 -11.35 -14.40
C ASN A 391 22.38 -11.75 -13.61
N PRO A 392 22.41 -12.91 -12.93
CA PRO A 392 23.63 -13.42 -12.34
C PRO A 392 24.54 -13.93 -13.47
N GLY A 393 25.56 -13.14 -13.81
CA GLY A 393 26.58 -13.47 -14.81
C GLY A 393 26.90 -12.27 -15.68
N ASP A 394 28.03 -11.61 -15.38
CA ASP A 394 28.87 -10.72 -16.21
C ASP A 394 28.25 -9.62 -17.11
N LEU A 395 26.94 -9.39 -17.10
CA LEU A 395 26.28 -8.46 -18.03
C LEU A 395 25.92 -7.08 -17.45
N THR A 396 25.97 -6.92 -16.12
CA THR A 396 25.76 -5.60 -15.50
C THR A 396 27.09 -4.83 -15.54
N THR A 397 27.36 -4.15 -16.65
CA THR A 397 28.55 -3.31 -16.81
C THR A 397 28.20 -1.84 -16.57
N ILE A 398 28.91 -1.20 -15.65
CA ILE A 398 29.00 0.27 -15.60
C ILE A 398 30.25 0.61 -16.40
N ASN A 399 30.09 1.37 -17.48
CA ASN A 399 31.22 1.79 -18.30
C ASN A 399 32.23 2.56 -17.43
N GLY A 400 33.45 2.00 -17.25
CA GLY A 400 34.48 2.58 -16.39
C GLY A 400 34.90 4.01 -16.79
N ASN A 401 34.72 4.37 -18.07
CA ASN A 401 35.02 5.71 -18.60
C ASN A 401 34.05 6.80 -18.08
N GLN A 402 32.97 6.42 -17.40
CA GLN A 402 32.00 7.34 -16.79
C GLN A 402 32.16 7.46 -15.27
N LEU A 403 33.13 6.76 -14.68
CA LEU A 403 33.45 6.86 -13.25
C LEU A 403 34.61 7.84 -13.08
N GLY A 404 34.33 8.97 -12.41
CA GLY A 404 35.35 9.95 -12.05
C GLY A 404 36.33 9.39 -11.01
N THR A 405 37.52 9.97 -10.92
CA THR A 405 38.50 9.60 -9.91
C THR A 405 37.91 9.77 -8.51
N GLY A 406 37.88 8.70 -7.69
CA GLY A 406 37.39 8.73 -6.31
C GLY A 406 35.88 8.53 -6.11
N THR A 407 35.11 8.21 -7.15
CA THR A 407 33.64 8.07 -7.03
C THR A 407 33.17 6.70 -6.53
N VAL A 408 34.09 5.74 -6.35
CA VAL A 408 33.78 4.41 -5.80
C VAL A 408 34.73 4.10 -4.63
N ARG A 409 34.17 3.91 -3.44
CA ARG A 409 34.83 3.30 -2.29
C ARG A 409 34.12 1.98 -2.01
N ALA A 410 34.81 0.87 -2.20
CA ALA A 410 34.29 -0.46 -1.92
C ALA A 410 35.09 -1.08 -0.79
N GLU A 411 34.40 -1.71 0.17
CA GLU A 411 35.05 -2.43 1.27
C GLU A 411 35.66 -3.77 0.81
N ALA A 412 35.25 -4.29 -0.36
CA ALA A 412 35.70 -5.59 -0.88
C ALA A 412 35.83 -5.67 -2.42
N ALA A 413 35.82 -4.55 -3.16
CA ALA A 413 35.99 -4.64 -4.62
C ALA A 413 37.46 -4.88 -4.99
N VAL A 414 37.70 -5.97 -5.72
CA VAL A 414 39.00 -6.31 -6.30
C VAL A 414 39.13 -5.59 -7.65
N PHE A 415 39.71 -4.40 -7.64
CA PHE A 415 40.09 -3.71 -8.87
C PHE A 415 41.41 -4.27 -9.38
N GLY A 416 41.35 -5.14 -10.39
CA GLY A 416 42.36 -5.22 -11.45
C GLY A 416 43.85 -5.30 -11.08
N GLN A 417 44.23 -5.85 -9.92
CA GLN A 417 45.55 -6.46 -9.75
C GLN A 417 45.35 -7.89 -9.24
N ARG A 418 44.94 -8.76 -10.16
CA ARG A 418 45.03 -10.21 -9.97
C ARG A 418 46.52 -10.57 -10.05
N GLY A 419 47.22 -10.40 -8.93
CA GLY A 419 48.63 -10.71 -8.83
C GLY A 419 48.92 -12.13 -9.32
N ILE A 420 50.07 -12.31 -9.96
CA ILE A 420 50.56 -13.63 -10.33
C ILE A 420 51.45 -14.17 -9.21
N GLN A 421 51.37 -15.46 -8.95
CA GLN A 421 52.37 -16.17 -8.15
C GLN A 421 53.30 -16.90 -9.12
N VAL A 422 54.60 -16.72 -8.93
CA VAL A 422 55.67 -17.29 -9.76
C VAL A 422 56.51 -18.19 -8.86
N ASP A 423 56.42 -19.49 -9.08
CA ASP A 423 57.14 -20.53 -8.31
C ASP A 423 58.19 -21.21 -9.22
N ASP A 424 59.33 -21.57 -8.64
CA ASP A 424 60.40 -22.39 -9.25
C ASP A 424 61.16 -21.80 -10.45
N PHE A 425 60.92 -20.53 -10.81
CA PHE A 425 61.75 -19.82 -11.79
C PHE A 425 63.02 -19.26 -11.18
N GLU A 426 64.13 -19.47 -11.90
CA GLU A 426 65.42 -18.87 -11.66
C GLU A 426 65.87 -18.19 -12.96
N PHE A 427 66.24 -16.91 -12.87
CA PHE A 427 66.80 -16.15 -14.00
C PHE A 427 68.30 -15.95 -13.78
N ASP A 428 69.11 -16.16 -14.82
CA ASP A 428 70.56 -15.93 -14.78
C ASP A 428 71.03 -15.12 -16.00
N TYR A 429 72.03 -14.29 -15.78
CA TYR A 429 72.68 -13.46 -16.79
C TYR A 429 74.00 -14.09 -17.24
N ASN A 430 74.40 -13.80 -18.49
CA ASN A 430 75.54 -14.43 -19.16
C ASN A 430 75.46 -15.97 -19.17
N SER A 431 74.25 -16.50 -19.24
CA SER A 431 73.96 -17.94 -19.33
C SER A 431 72.96 -18.17 -20.47
N PRO A 432 73.20 -19.14 -21.37
CA PRO A 432 74.33 -20.09 -21.38
C PRO A 432 75.66 -19.49 -21.89
N SER A 433 75.66 -18.25 -22.37
CA SER A 433 76.84 -17.55 -22.91
C SER A 433 76.78 -16.05 -22.60
N THR A 434 77.88 -15.33 -22.84
CA THR A 434 77.96 -13.87 -22.66
C THR A 434 76.83 -13.14 -23.39
N ASN A 435 76.25 -12.12 -22.73
CA ASN A 435 75.11 -11.35 -23.22
C ASN A 435 73.88 -12.20 -23.53
N ASN A 436 73.56 -13.13 -22.64
CA ASN A 436 72.36 -13.95 -22.71
C ASN A 436 71.68 -14.01 -21.33
N VAL A 437 70.35 -13.95 -21.32
CA VAL A 437 69.53 -14.20 -20.13
C VAL A 437 68.86 -15.56 -20.26
N SER A 438 69.08 -16.45 -19.30
CA SER A 438 68.43 -17.75 -19.23
C SER A 438 67.43 -17.82 -18.08
N TRP A 439 66.47 -18.74 -18.19
CA TRP A 439 65.56 -19.08 -17.10
C TRP A 439 65.30 -20.59 -17.00
N THR A 440 65.09 -21.08 -15.77
CA THR A 440 64.66 -22.45 -15.52
C THR A 440 63.18 -22.66 -15.82
N ALA A 441 62.75 -23.93 -15.86
CA ALA A 441 61.33 -24.26 -15.91
C ALA A 441 60.69 -23.96 -14.55
N GLY A 442 59.46 -23.45 -14.55
CA GLY A 442 58.75 -23.09 -13.33
C GLY A 442 57.23 -23.13 -13.50
N THR A 443 56.50 -22.70 -12.48
CA THR A 443 55.04 -22.61 -12.52
C THR A 443 54.54 -21.21 -12.23
N ILE A 444 53.52 -20.78 -12.99
CA ILE A 444 52.82 -19.51 -12.78
C ILE A 444 51.39 -19.81 -12.41
N ARG A 445 50.91 -19.16 -11.35
CA ARG A 445 49.52 -19.23 -10.90
C ARG A 445 48.90 -17.85 -10.96
N TYR A 446 47.69 -17.78 -11.50
CA TYR A 446 46.91 -16.55 -11.56
C TYR A 446 45.43 -16.88 -11.45
N ILE A 447 44.61 -15.89 -11.10
CA ILE A 447 43.16 -16.05 -11.12
C ILE A 447 42.67 -15.87 -12.56
N GLY A 448 42.04 -16.89 -13.12
CA GLY A 448 41.45 -16.90 -14.46
C GLY A 448 40.28 -15.93 -14.61
N ASP A 449 39.80 -15.76 -15.84
CA ASP A 449 38.66 -14.88 -16.12
C ASP A 449 37.37 -15.38 -15.45
N ASP A 450 37.30 -16.69 -15.18
CA ASP A 450 36.25 -17.38 -14.45
C ASP A 450 36.37 -17.27 -12.92
N GLY A 451 37.39 -16.57 -12.41
CA GLY A 451 37.63 -16.40 -10.97
C GLY A 451 38.31 -17.58 -10.28
N ASN A 452 38.60 -18.68 -10.99
CA ASN A 452 39.30 -19.84 -10.44
C ASN A 452 40.83 -19.69 -10.56
N ILE A 453 41.57 -20.41 -9.73
CA ILE A 453 43.04 -20.44 -9.83
C ILE A 453 43.46 -21.26 -11.04
N VAL A 454 44.21 -20.63 -11.93
CA VAL A 454 44.84 -21.23 -13.10
C VAL A 454 46.32 -21.43 -12.81
N THR A 455 46.78 -22.68 -12.85
CA THR A 455 48.20 -23.04 -12.76
C THR A 455 48.74 -23.41 -14.15
N ARG A 456 49.92 -22.89 -14.50
CA ARG A 456 50.61 -23.14 -15.77
C ARG A 456 52.06 -23.49 -15.53
N SER A 457 52.50 -24.61 -16.12
CA SER A 457 53.92 -24.96 -16.21
C SER A 457 54.54 -24.27 -17.40
N VAL A 458 55.70 -23.64 -17.19
CA VAL A 458 56.43 -22.90 -18.20
C VAL A 458 57.81 -23.51 -18.37
N ALA A 459 58.22 -23.74 -19.62
CA ALA A 459 59.50 -24.38 -19.93
C ALA A 459 60.69 -23.43 -19.72
N ALA A 460 61.85 -24.04 -19.43
CA ALA A 460 63.14 -23.35 -19.41
C ALA A 460 63.47 -22.76 -20.79
N GLY A 461 64.25 -21.68 -20.80
CA GLY A 461 64.61 -20.99 -22.05
C GLY A 461 65.75 -19.99 -21.88
N SER A 462 66.11 -19.32 -22.97
CA SER A 462 67.12 -18.27 -22.96
C SER A 462 66.90 -17.27 -24.08
N ALA A 463 67.44 -16.06 -23.93
CA ALA A 463 67.36 -14.99 -24.92
C ALA A 463 68.65 -14.18 -24.97
N ALA A 464 69.22 -14.05 -26.18
CA ALA A 464 70.40 -13.23 -26.41
C ALA A 464 70.05 -11.74 -26.33
N TRP A 465 70.88 -10.97 -25.64
CA TRP A 465 70.84 -9.52 -25.66
C TRP A 465 71.59 -8.99 -26.89
N THR A 466 70.94 -8.11 -27.63
CA THR A 466 71.51 -7.46 -28.83
C THR A 466 71.71 -5.97 -28.62
N SER A 467 70.67 -5.28 -28.16
CA SER A 467 70.66 -3.86 -27.80
C SER A 467 69.46 -3.55 -26.88
N ASN A 468 69.46 -2.39 -26.22
CA ASN A 468 68.37 -1.90 -25.37
C ASN A 468 68.02 -2.84 -24.20
N THR A 469 66.76 -2.87 -23.75
CA THR A 469 66.31 -3.79 -22.69
C THR A 469 65.57 -4.95 -23.33
N VAL A 470 65.94 -6.18 -23.00
CA VAL A 470 65.17 -7.38 -23.31
C VAL A 470 64.27 -7.67 -22.12
N PHE A 471 62.96 -7.53 -22.30
CA PHE A 471 61.94 -7.90 -21.32
C PHE A 471 61.59 -9.37 -21.50
N ILE A 472 61.67 -10.13 -20.41
CA ILE A 472 61.23 -11.52 -20.35
C ILE A 472 59.84 -11.52 -19.72
N CYS A 473 58.84 -11.73 -20.56
CA CYS A 473 57.43 -11.60 -20.19
C CYS A 473 56.73 -12.96 -20.22
N TYR A 474 55.85 -13.18 -19.24
CA TYR A 474 54.83 -14.20 -19.33
C TYR A 474 53.61 -13.63 -20.06
N GLN A 475 53.16 -14.31 -21.11
CA GLN A 475 51.86 -14.04 -21.73
C GLN A 475 50.80 -14.96 -21.10
N LYS A 476 49.62 -14.42 -20.80
CA LYS A 476 48.49 -15.20 -20.26
C LYS A 476 48.26 -16.48 -21.08
N ASN A 477 48.10 -17.60 -20.37
CA ASN A 477 47.94 -18.96 -20.90
C ASN A 477 49.14 -19.56 -21.66
N ALA A 478 50.27 -18.86 -21.80
CA ALA A 478 51.44 -19.42 -22.47
C ALA A 478 52.14 -20.51 -21.64
N THR A 479 52.92 -21.35 -22.32
CA THR A 479 53.78 -22.40 -21.72
C THR A 479 55.28 -22.10 -21.89
N VAL A 480 55.62 -20.93 -22.44
CA VAL A 480 56.98 -20.42 -22.63
C VAL A 480 57.00 -18.93 -22.31
N LEU A 481 58.15 -18.41 -21.89
CA LEU A 481 58.34 -16.96 -21.72
C LEU A 481 58.69 -16.31 -23.06
N THR A 482 58.19 -15.09 -23.26
CA THR A 482 58.47 -14.26 -24.42
C THR A 482 59.58 -13.28 -24.09
N ALA A 483 60.66 -13.30 -24.87
CA ALA A 483 61.69 -12.27 -24.80
C ALA A 483 61.44 -11.21 -25.88
N THR A 484 61.27 -9.95 -25.48
CA THR A 484 60.98 -8.84 -26.41
C THR A 484 61.74 -7.57 -26.04
N THR A 485 62.17 -6.83 -27.05
CA THR A 485 62.70 -5.46 -26.87
C THR A 485 61.63 -4.39 -27.08
N ASN A 486 60.41 -4.78 -27.50
CA ASN A 486 59.30 -3.86 -27.75
C ASN A 486 58.51 -3.60 -26.45
N ALA A 487 58.61 -2.36 -25.94
CA ALA A 487 57.88 -1.94 -24.75
C ALA A 487 56.35 -2.06 -24.92
N ALA A 488 55.79 -1.76 -26.10
CA ALA A 488 54.34 -1.88 -26.30
C ALA A 488 53.83 -3.32 -26.15
N THR A 489 54.67 -4.31 -26.51
CA THR A 489 54.36 -5.73 -26.29
C THR A 489 54.56 -6.12 -24.83
N ALA A 490 55.69 -5.70 -24.22
CA ALA A 490 56.02 -6.04 -22.85
C ALA A 490 55.01 -5.50 -21.82
N PHE A 491 54.42 -4.33 -22.10
CA PHE A 491 53.40 -3.67 -21.28
C PHE A 491 51.96 -3.84 -21.82
N GLY A 492 51.74 -4.79 -22.74
CA GLY A 492 50.40 -5.11 -23.25
C GLY A 492 49.55 -5.81 -22.20
N ASP A 493 48.22 -5.75 -22.36
CA ASP A 493 47.24 -6.16 -21.34
C ASP A 493 47.37 -7.62 -20.84
N ASP A 494 47.83 -8.55 -21.70
CA ASP A 494 48.00 -9.97 -21.37
C ASP A 494 49.43 -10.36 -20.99
N PHE A 495 50.35 -9.40 -20.85
CA PHE A 495 51.76 -9.64 -20.55
C PHE A 495 52.13 -9.20 -19.13
N VAL A 496 52.91 -10.03 -18.46
CA VAL A 496 53.56 -9.67 -17.19
C VAL A 496 55.07 -9.78 -17.36
N ILE A 497 55.78 -8.70 -17.11
CA ILE A 497 57.26 -8.67 -17.13
C ILE A 497 57.75 -9.41 -15.88
N LEU A 498 58.52 -10.48 -16.07
CA LEU A 498 59.14 -11.23 -14.98
C LEU A 498 60.58 -10.78 -14.71
N ALA A 499 61.30 -10.44 -15.79
CA ALA A 499 62.66 -9.92 -15.72
C ALA A 499 62.96 -8.96 -16.87
N ALA A 500 63.94 -8.08 -16.67
CA ALA A 500 64.48 -7.16 -17.65
C ALA A 500 66.00 -7.27 -17.69
N TYR A 501 66.57 -7.52 -18.87
CA TYR A 501 68.01 -7.68 -19.07
C TYR A 501 68.55 -6.60 -20.02
N LYS A 502 69.60 -5.90 -19.61
CA LYS A 502 70.20 -4.77 -20.37
C LYS A 502 71.62 -5.07 -20.88
N GLY A 503 72.02 -6.33 -20.89
CA GLY A 503 73.37 -6.75 -21.26
C GLY A 503 74.32 -6.82 -20.06
N ASP A 504 75.50 -7.38 -20.30
CA ASP A 504 76.54 -7.65 -19.32
C ASP A 504 75.97 -8.34 -18.07
N ASN A 505 76.00 -7.65 -16.92
CA ASN A 505 75.53 -8.16 -15.63
C ASN A 505 74.23 -7.48 -15.16
N HIS A 506 73.56 -6.70 -16.02
CA HIS A 506 72.40 -5.90 -15.65
C HIS A 506 71.10 -6.69 -15.87
N LEU A 507 70.80 -7.58 -14.92
CA LEU A 507 69.53 -8.32 -14.83
C LEU A 507 68.70 -7.79 -13.66
N VAL A 508 67.47 -7.38 -13.92
CA VAL A 508 66.48 -6.99 -12.91
C VAL A 508 65.32 -7.99 -12.97
N THR A 509 65.00 -8.63 -11.85
CA THR A 509 63.88 -9.58 -11.74
C THR A 509 62.77 -8.93 -10.91
N ASP A 510 61.60 -8.69 -11.50
CA ASP A 510 60.45 -8.09 -10.81
C ASP A 510 59.57 -9.16 -10.13
N TYR A 511 59.60 -10.39 -10.66
CA TYR A 511 58.91 -11.55 -10.10
C TYR A 511 59.88 -12.74 -10.01
N GLY A 512 60.23 -13.07 -8.78
CA GLY A 512 61.22 -14.09 -8.43
C GLY A 512 61.89 -13.71 -7.12
N ARG A 513 62.29 -14.69 -6.31
CA ARG A 513 63.11 -14.41 -5.13
C ARG A 513 64.50 -14.06 -5.61
N THR A 514 65.13 -13.02 -5.06
CA THR A 514 66.60 -12.98 -5.03
C THR A 514 67.02 -14.12 -4.10
N ILE A 515 67.35 -15.28 -4.69
CA ILE A 515 67.79 -16.45 -3.94
C ILE A 515 69.26 -16.22 -3.56
N ILE A 516 69.53 -16.04 -2.26
CA ILE A 516 70.83 -16.39 -1.67
C ILE A 516 70.71 -17.89 -1.32
N ASP A 517 70.98 -18.76 -2.29
CA ASP A 517 71.05 -20.19 -2.01
C ASP A 517 72.38 -20.44 -1.30
N GLY A 518 72.30 -21.15 -0.17
CA GLY A 518 73.30 -21.24 0.90
C GLY A 518 74.66 -21.85 0.54
N GLY A 519 75.12 -21.72 -0.70
CA GLY A 519 76.46 -22.10 -1.11
C GLY A 519 77.11 -21.24 -2.20
N ARG A 520 76.39 -20.35 -2.91
CA ARG A 520 76.99 -19.60 -4.03
C ARG A 520 76.42 -18.19 -4.20
N LEU A 521 77.24 -17.20 -3.85
CA LEU A 521 77.13 -15.81 -4.34
C LEU A 521 77.99 -15.68 -5.60
N LYS A 522 77.45 -15.13 -6.71
CA LYS A 522 78.24 -14.86 -7.92
C LYS A 522 79.19 -13.70 -7.63
N THR A 523 80.48 -13.85 -7.96
CA THR A 523 81.50 -12.85 -7.63
C THR A 523 81.12 -11.47 -8.19
N GLY A 524 81.00 -10.46 -7.33
CA GLY A 524 80.63 -9.09 -7.68
C GLY A 524 79.15 -8.71 -7.49
N THR A 525 78.27 -9.62 -7.05
CA THR A 525 76.85 -9.31 -6.81
C THR A 525 76.53 -8.78 -5.40
N VAL A 526 77.47 -8.93 -4.45
CA VAL A 526 77.42 -8.31 -3.13
C VAL A 526 78.55 -7.28 -3.04
N ILE A 527 78.22 -6.00 -3.15
CA ILE A 527 79.08 -4.85 -2.86
C ILE A 527 78.79 -4.34 -1.44
N ALA A 528 79.76 -3.65 -0.82
CA ALA A 528 79.74 -3.28 0.60
C ALA A 528 78.44 -2.60 1.08
N ASP A 529 77.73 -1.87 0.20
CA ASP A 529 76.45 -1.22 0.54
C ASP A 529 75.33 -2.20 0.90
N GLN A 530 75.38 -3.44 0.39
CA GLN A 530 74.38 -4.48 0.64
C GLN A 530 74.65 -5.26 1.94
N ALA A 531 75.87 -5.17 2.50
CA ALA A 531 76.22 -5.71 3.80
C ALA A 531 76.20 -4.56 4.83
N ARG A 532 75.04 -4.35 5.49
CA ARG A 532 74.91 -3.32 6.54
C ARG A 532 76.06 -3.46 7.54
N LEU A 533 76.72 -2.35 7.87
CA LEU A 533 77.94 -2.23 8.69
C LEU A 533 77.92 -2.90 10.09
N ASN A 534 76.82 -3.47 10.55
CA ASN A 534 76.68 -4.17 11.83
C ASN A 534 75.86 -5.47 11.74
N SER A 535 75.53 -5.98 10.55
CA SER A 535 74.73 -7.20 10.41
C SER A 535 75.57 -8.49 10.43
N ILE A 536 76.89 -8.38 10.47
CA ILE A 536 77.80 -9.51 10.69
C ILE A 536 78.27 -9.43 12.13
N ASP A 537 77.59 -10.16 13.01
CA ASP A 537 78.02 -10.36 14.40
C ASP A 537 79.08 -11.47 14.49
N SER A 538 79.58 -11.73 15.69
CA SER A 538 80.60 -12.77 15.91
C SER A 538 80.09 -14.18 15.57
N ASP A 539 78.78 -14.43 15.64
CA ASP A 539 78.19 -15.74 15.36
C ASP A 539 78.16 -16.01 13.85
N ALA A 540 78.09 -14.94 13.05
CA ALA A 540 78.23 -14.99 11.59
C ALA A 540 79.68 -15.23 11.12
N ILE A 541 80.68 -15.16 12.00
CA ILE A 541 82.09 -15.40 11.67
C ILE A 541 82.53 -16.74 12.28
N GLN A 542 82.77 -17.75 11.43
CA GLN A 542 83.32 -19.02 11.91
C GLN A 542 84.69 -18.81 12.58
N ALA A 543 84.96 -19.54 13.67
CA ALA A 543 86.26 -19.53 14.33
C ALA A 543 87.40 -19.81 13.32
N GLY A 544 88.38 -18.89 13.24
CA GLY A 544 89.51 -18.97 12.31
C GLY A 544 89.22 -18.48 10.87
N ALA A 545 88.03 -17.94 10.60
CA ALA A 545 87.69 -17.36 9.29
C ALA A 545 88.56 -16.13 8.96
N VAL A 546 88.93 -15.32 9.94
CA VAL A 546 89.89 -14.21 9.77
C VAL A 546 91.29 -14.70 10.13
N LYS A 547 92.14 -14.90 9.12
CA LYS A 547 93.56 -15.25 9.26
C LYS A 547 94.42 -14.01 9.05
N ALA A 548 95.69 -14.05 9.42
CA ALA A 548 96.62 -12.91 9.23
C ALA A 548 96.65 -12.38 7.78
N VAL A 549 96.52 -13.26 6.79
CA VAL A 549 96.45 -12.89 5.35
C VAL A 549 95.20 -12.08 4.98
N HIS A 550 94.14 -12.12 5.79
CA HIS A 550 92.91 -11.34 5.59
C HIS A 550 93.00 -9.94 6.20
N LEU A 551 94.08 -9.62 6.93
CA LEU A 551 94.29 -8.32 7.55
C LEU A 551 95.39 -7.58 6.79
N GLU A 552 95.09 -6.36 6.35
CA GLU A 552 96.13 -5.48 5.84
C GLU A 552 97.06 -5.08 7.00
N ALA A 553 98.36 -4.94 6.71
CA ALA A 553 99.33 -4.46 7.71
C ALA A 553 98.83 -3.16 8.34
N THR A 554 98.92 -3.05 9.68
CA THR A 554 98.45 -1.89 10.47
C THR A 554 96.94 -1.65 10.51
N SER A 555 96.11 -2.48 9.87
CA SER A 555 94.65 -2.29 9.87
C SER A 555 94.01 -2.43 11.25
N VAL A 556 94.59 -3.21 12.16
CA VAL A 556 94.19 -3.30 13.57
C VAL A 556 95.05 -2.33 14.39
N THR A 557 94.52 -1.13 14.63
CA THR A 557 95.16 -0.10 15.47
C THR A 557 94.79 -0.29 16.95
N ALA A 558 95.52 0.36 17.86
CA ALA A 558 95.27 0.25 19.30
C ALA A 558 93.81 0.57 19.70
N ASP A 559 93.20 1.58 19.07
CA ASP A 559 91.80 1.96 19.32
C ASP A 559 90.78 0.88 18.91
N LYS A 560 91.16 -0.09 18.07
CA LYS A 560 90.32 -1.21 17.63
C LYS A 560 90.43 -2.42 18.56
N LEU A 561 91.32 -2.40 19.55
CA LEU A 561 91.47 -3.45 20.54
C LEU A 561 90.76 -3.01 21.83
N ALA A 562 89.83 -3.82 22.32
CA ALA A 562 89.26 -3.60 23.65
C ALA A 562 90.36 -3.75 24.72
N ALA A 563 90.24 -3.01 25.81
CA ALA A 563 91.16 -3.13 26.94
C ALA A 563 91.19 -4.59 27.44
N GLY A 564 92.37 -5.20 27.48
CA GLY A 564 92.55 -6.61 27.86
C GLY A 564 92.31 -7.64 26.75
N ALA A 565 92.02 -7.21 25.50
CA ALA A 565 91.85 -8.14 24.37
C ALA A 565 93.12 -8.93 24.02
N VAL A 566 94.30 -8.37 24.32
CA VAL A 566 95.60 -9.03 24.20
C VAL A 566 96.13 -9.24 25.62
N THR A 567 96.10 -10.48 26.10
CA THR A 567 96.69 -10.86 27.40
C THR A 567 98.08 -11.48 27.19
N ALA A 568 98.88 -11.60 28.25
CA ALA A 568 100.22 -12.20 28.18
C ALA A 568 100.20 -13.62 27.59
N GLU A 569 99.15 -14.40 27.84
CA GLU A 569 98.95 -15.75 27.26
C GLU A 569 98.76 -15.72 25.73
N LYS A 570 98.31 -14.59 25.17
CA LYS A 570 98.08 -14.41 23.73
C LYS A 570 99.26 -13.81 22.98
N LEU A 571 100.35 -13.48 23.67
CA LEU A 571 101.58 -12.92 23.10
C LEU A 571 102.66 -14.00 22.94
N ASP A 572 102.73 -14.58 21.75
CA ASP A 572 103.86 -15.41 21.32
C ASP A 572 104.70 -14.58 20.34
N VAL A 573 105.66 -13.82 20.87
CA VAL A 573 106.54 -12.93 20.12
C VAL A 573 108.00 -13.28 20.35
N THR A 574 108.80 -13.23 19.29
CA THR A 574 110.24 -13.47 19.37
C THR A 574 110.96 -12.32 20.07
N ASP A 575 110.51 -11.09 19.79
CA ASP A 575 111.02 -9.86 20.39
C ASP A 575 109.84 -8.96 20.76
N LEU A 576 109.82 -8.45 21.99
CA LEU A 576 108.89 -7.41 22.42
C LEU A 576 109.63 -6.08 22.55
N SER A 577 109.44 -5.19 21.59
CA SER A 577 109.96 -3.82 21.68
C SER A 577 108.92 -2.91 22.34
N ALA A 578 109.05 -2.72 23.66
CA ALA A 578 108.22 -1.81 24.43
C ALA A 578 109.04 -0.58 24.89
N ILE A 579 108.45 0.62 24.81
CA ILE A 579 109.08 1.84 25.35
C ILE A 579 109.19 1.77 26.88
N SER A 580 108.17 1.20 27.53
CA SER A 580 108.12 0.95 28.96
C SER A 580 107.30 -0.31 29.20
N ALA A 581 107.80 -1.21 30.04
CA ALA A 581 107.09 -2.42 30.45
C ALA A 581 107.17 -2.57 31.97
N ASP A 582 106.02 -2.80 32.61
CA ASP A 582 105.97 -3.30 33.99
C ASP A 582 105.91 -4.82 33.93
N LEU A 583 107.08 -5.45 34.10
CA LEU A 583 107.28 -6.87 33.86
C LEU A 583 107.04 -7.74 35.10
N GLY A 584 106.74 -7.14 36.26
CA GLY A 584 106.64 -7.88 37.52
C GLY A 584 107.86 -8.80 37.76
N THR A 585 107.60 -10.08 37.98
CA THR A 585 108.65 -11.11 38.09
C THR A 585 109.04 -11.63 36.71
N VAL A 586 110.31 -11.46 36.34
CA VAL A 586 110.85 -11.93 35.07
C VAL A 586 111.60 -13.25 35.24
N THR A 587 111.17 -14.28 34.51
CA THR A 587 111.95 -15.51 34.31
C THR A 587 112.59 -15.43 32.93
N ALA A 588 113.86 -15.04 32.88
CA ALA A 588 114.61 -14.90 31.63
C ALA A 588 115.93 -15.67 31.72
N GLY A 589 116.54 -15.97 30.58
CA GLY A 589 117.90 -16.51 30.54
C GLY A 589 118.94 -15.40 30.78
N LEU A 590 118.81 -14.31 30.00
CA LEU A 590 119.70 -13.17 29.99
C LEU A 590 118.87 -11.88 29.95
N LEU A 591 119.16 -10.92 30.83
CA LEU A 591 118.70 -9.54 30.71
C LEU A 591 119.91 -8.68 30.38
N GLN A 592 119.86 -7.93 29.29
CA GLN A 592 120.98 -7.10 28.89
C GLN A 592 120.53 -5.71 28.46
N SER A 593 121.39 -4.71 28.67
CA SER A 593 121.21 -3.40 28.05
C SER A 593 121.41 -3.48 26.53
N PRO A 594 120.86 -2.53 25.75
CA PRO A 594 120.96 -2.57 24.28
C PRO A 594 122.39 -2.55 23.73
N ASP A 595 123.34 -1.99 24.48
CA ASP A 595 124.76 -1.96 24.15
C ASP A 595 125.51 -3.23 24.58
N GLY A 596 124.80 -4.20 25.18
CA GLY A 596 125.36 -5.46 25.69
C GLY A 596 126.32 -5.27 26.86
N LYS A 597 126.36 -4.07 27.47
CA LYS A 597 127.34 -3.75 28.52
C LYS A 597 126.87 -4.14 29.91
N PHE A 598 125.61 -3.89 30.22
CA PHE A 598 125.01 -4.34 31.46
C PHE A 598 124.31 -5.67 31.21
N ILE A 599 124.76 -6.73 31.86
CA ILE A 599 124.24 -8.09 31.68
C ILE A 599 123.87 -8.66 33.05
N ILE A 600 122.65 -9.21 33.14
CA ILE A 600 122.21 -10.08 34.22
C ILE A 600 121.96 -11.44 33.59
N ASP A 601 122.85 -12.39 33.84
CA ASP A 601 122.65 -13.77 33.44
C ASP A 601 121.99 -14.52 34.60
N LEU A 602 120.68 -14.70 34.49
CA LEU A 602 119.88 -15.40 35.50
C LEU A 602 120.04 -16.93 35.37
N THR A 603 120.56 -17.41 34.24
CA THR A 603 120.85 -18.85 34.04
C THR A 603 122.10 -19.25 34.82
N ASN A 604 123.14 -18.43 34.72
CA ASN A 604 124.43 -18.68 35.36
C ASN A 604 124.56 -17.96 36.71
N GLY A 605 123.59 -17.12 37.08
CA GLY A 605 123.46 -16.50 38.40
C GLY A 605 124.44 -15.36 38.66
N PHE A 606 124.80 -14.56 37.66
CA PHE A 606 125.72 -13.43 37.83
C PHE A 606 125.21 -12.12 37.20
N ILE A 607 125.78 -11.01 37.67
CA ILE A 607 125.57 -9.66 37.15
C ILE A 607 126.92 -9.11 36.73
N GLU A 608 127.03 -8.62 35.49
CA GLU A 608 128.26 -8.10 34.90
C GLU A 608 128.02 -6.72 34.24
N ILE A 609 128.98 -5.82 34.39
CA ILE A 609 129.00 -4.51 33.73
C ILE A 609 130.32 -4.40 32.95
N LEU A 610 130.23 -4.55 31.64
CA LEU A 610 131.35 -4.43 30.71
C LEU A 610 131.56 -2.94 30.38
N ASN A 611 132.80 -2.45 30.49
CA ASN A 611 133.14 -1.05 30.22
C ASN A 611 133.22 -0.72 28.74
#